data_AF-A0A2N5U6Z3-F1
#
_entry.id   AF-A0A2N5U6Z3-F1
#
_cell.length_a   1.000
_cell.length_b   1.000
_cell.length_c   1.000
_cell.angle_alpha   90.00
_cell.angle_beta   90.00
_cell.angle_gamma   90.00
#
_symmetry.space_group_name_H-M   'P 1'
#
loop_
_entity.id
_entity.type
_entity.pdbx_description
1 polymer ?
#
loop_
_entity_poly.entity_id
_entity_poly.type
_entity_poly.pdbx_seq_one_letter_code
_entity_poly.pdbx_strand_id
1 'polypeptide(L)'
;MKAMVSNKSLQVQYMIANHFVKLAKSAGEDVREELVGAYVHLLKDKEAEVRTAAAGQIPGFCKLIDREVILSRVLICVRELALESSQYLRAALSTQVTGLAPLLGKEAAIEHLLSLFLQLLKDEFANVRLNIISKLEQVKKVIGIEMLSQAFLPEIMELSEDKKWRVRQATIKYIPLLATQLGVSFFDNQQAGRCMAWLNDAVYSIRESATINLRKLTEVFGVSWAKATILPKVLAMAKDTNYLHRMTTIFAI
;
A
#
# COMPACT_ATOMS: atom_id res chain seq x y z
N MET A 1 1.91 29.68 17.78
CA MET A 1 2.33 28.38 17.22
C MET A 1 3.79 28.38 16.75
N LYS A 2 4.24 29.31 15.89
CA LYS A 2 5.64 29.38 15.35
C LYS A 2 6.75 29.12 16.38
N ALA A 3 6.72 29.79 17.54
CA ALA A 3 7.74 29.61 18.59
C ALA A 3 7.80 28.20 19.20
N MET A 4 6.70 27.45 19.15
CA MET A 4 6.63 26.08 19.67
C MET A 4 7.11 25.05 18.65
N VAL A 5 6.93 25.33 17.36
CA VAL A 5 7.39 24.44 16.28
C VAL A 5 8.91 24.50 16.09
N SER A 6 9.50 25.68 16.32
CA SER A 6 10.95 25.89 16.27
C SER A 6 11.60 25.83 17.66
N ASN A 7 11.00 25.06 18.58
CA ASN A 7 11.52 24.90 19.94
C ASN A 7 12.88 24.18 19.92
N LYS A 8 13.79 24.54 20.83
CA LYS A 8 15.09 23.86 20.96
C LYS A 8 14.96 22.40 21.40
N SER A 9 13.89 22.05 22.10
CA SER A 9 13.63 20.70 22.60
C SER A 9 12.94 19.84 21.54
N LEU A 10 13.65 18.81 21.09
CA LEU A 10 13.13 17.77 20.20
C LEU A 10 11.84 17.14 20.74
N GLN A 11 11.77 16.86 22.04
CA GLN A 11 10.58 16.26 22.66
C GLN A 11 9.34 17.14 22.50
N VAL A 12 9.51 18.46 22.62
CA VAL A 12 8.40 19.41 22.42
C VAL A 12 7.96 19.42 20.96
N GLN A 13 8.91 19.49 20.03
CA GLN A 13 8.62 19.45 18.59
C GLN A 13 7.91 18.14 18.19
N TYR A 14 8.39 17.01 18.70
CA TYR A 14 7.80 15.70 18.48
C TYR A 14 6.36 15.64 19.02
N MET A 15 6.12 16.10 20.25
CA MET A 15 4.76 16.09 20.84
C MET A 15 3.79 16.96 20.05
N ILE A 16 4.25 18.10 19.55
CA ILE A 16 3.45 18.97 18.68
C ILE A 16 3.14 18.26 17.36
N ALA A 17 4.15 17.67 16.72
CA ALA A 17 3.99 16.93 15.47
C ALA A 17 3.01 15.76 15.62
N ASN A 18 3.13 14.99 16.70
CA ASN A 18 2.29 13.81 16.95
C ASN A 18 0.82 14.15 17.25
N HIS A 19 0.56 15.36 17.75
CA HIS A 19 -0.80 15.83 18.09
C HIS A 19 -1.26 16.99 17.22
N PHE A 20 -0.60 17.23 16.07
CA PHE A 20 -0.80 18.45 15.29
C PHE A 20 -2.25 18.63 14.83
N VAL A 21 -2.91 17.56 14.39
CA VAL A 21 -4.31 17.62 13.95
C VAL A 21 -5.25 18.02 15.08
N LYS A 22 -5.01 17.54 16.30
CA LYS A 22 -5.82 17.90 17.48
C LYS A 22 -5.63 19.38 17.82
N LEU A 23 -4.39 19.86 17.76
CA LEU A 23 -4.07 21.28 17.99
C LEU A 23 -4.69 22.17 16.92
N ALA A 24 -4.55 21.82 15.64
CA ALA A 24 -5.11 22.54 14.51
C ALA A 24 -6.63 22.69 14.61
N LYS A 25 -7.35 21.60 14.95
CA LYS A 25 -8.81 21.65 15.16
C LYS A 25 -9.24 22.56 16.31
N SER A 26 -8.38 22.72 17.32
CA SER A 26 -8.70 23.54 18.50
C SER A 26 -8.37 25.02 18.30
N ALA A 27 -7.57 25.36 17.29
CA ALA A 27 -7.04 26.70 17.09
C ALA A 27 -8.00 27.64 16.31
N GLY A 28 -9.05 27.10 15.68
CA GLY A 28 -9.99 27.87 14.85
C GLY A 28 -9.51 28.09 13.41
N GLU A 29 -10.38 28.61 12.55
CA GLU A 29 -10.07 28.81 11.11
C GLU A 29 -9.20 30.04 10.84
N ASP A 30 -9.23 31.05 11.72
CA ASP A 30 -8.56 32.34 11.54
C ASP A 30 -7.03 32.26 11.46
N VAL A 31 -6.43 31.16 11.94
CA VAL A 31 -4.97 30.95 11.96
C VAL A 31 -4.50 29.90 10.96
N ARG A 32 -5.34 29.54 9.98
CA ARG A 32 -5.08 28.44 9.05
C ARG A 32 -3.76 28.57 8.30
N GLU A 33 -3.38 29.76 7.83
CA GLU A 33 -2.11 29.97 7.11
C GLU A 33 -0.90 29.76 8.04
N GLU A 34 -0.96 30.22 9.29
CA GLU A 34 0.09 29.94 10.27
C GLU A 34 0.18 28.45 10.60
N LEU A 35 -0.95 27.73 10.65
CA LEU A 35 -0.97 26.28 10.84
C LEU A 35 -0.31 25.57 9.67
N VAL A 36 -0.60 25.97 8.43
CA VAL A 36 0.02 25.40 7.23
C VAL A 36 1.53 25.62 7.25
N GLY A 37 1.97 26.85 7.54
CA GLY A 37 3.39 27.17 7.66
C GLY A 37 4.09 26.36 8.76
N ALA A 38 3.45 26.23 9.92
CA ALA A 38 3.93 25.40 11.02
C ALA A 38 4.04 23.91 10.65
N TYR A 39 3.03 23.38 9.96
CA TYR A 39 3.02 21.97 9.59
C TYR A 39 4.09 21.64 8.54
N VAL A 40 4.25 22.50 7.53
CA VAL A 40 5.33 22.38 6.54
C VAL A 40 6.70 22.43 7.22
N HIS A 41 6.88 23.27 8.24
CA HIS A 41 8.11 23.31 9.02
C HIS A 41 8.39 21.97 9.72
N LEU A 42 7.38 21.33 10.32
CA LEU A 42 7.53 20.01 10.96
C LEU A 42 7.85 18.90 9.97
N LEU A 43 7.22 18.92 8.80
CA LEU A 43 7.52 17.94 7.73
C LEU A 43 8.95 18.08 7.21
N LYS A 44 9.55 19.27 7.34
CA LYS A 44 10.94 19.58 6.96
C LYS A 44 11.87 19.72 8.16
N ASP A 45 11.46 19.26 9.35
CA ASP A 45 12.28 19.36 10.54
C ASP A 45 13.61 18.62 10.33
N LYS A 46 14.70 19.07 10.95
CA LYS A 46 16.02 18.42 10.83
C LYS A 46 16.04 17.03 11.46
N GLU A 47 15.21 16.79 12.47
CA GLU A 47 15.16 15.53 13.22
C GLU A 47 14.17 14.56 12.57
N ALA A 48 14.66 13.36 12.20
CA ALA A 48 13.86 12.36 11.51
C ALA A 48 12.64 11.88 12.34
N GLU A 49 12.74 11.88 13.67
CA GLU A 49 11.64 11.50 14.58
C GLU A 49 10.48 12.49 14.50
N VAL A 50 10.77 13.79 14.41
CA VAL A 50 9.77 14.84 14.25
C VAL A 50 9.10 14.73 12.89
N ARG A 51 9.89 14.54 11.82
CA ARG A 51 9.35 14.28 10.46
C ARG A 51 8.45 13.04 10.44
N THR A 52 8.82 11.98 11.17
CA THR A 52 8.06 10.74 11.25
C THR A 52 6.71 10.94 11.95
N ALA A 53 6.71 11.65 13.08
CA ALA A 53 5.48 12.00 13.80
C ALA A 53 4.57 12.90 12.93
N ALA A 54 5.15 13.90 12.26
CA ALA A 54 4.43 14.80 11.37
C ALA A 54 3.83 14.03 10.18
N ALA A 55 4.60 13.13 9.55
CA ALA A 55 4.13 12.29 8.45
C ALA A 55 2.90 11.45 8.83
N GLY A 56 2.87 10.95 10.08
CA GLY A 56 1.74 10.24 10.67
C GLY A 56 0.43 11.03 10.71
N GLN A 57 0.49 12.36 10.65
CA GLN A 57 -0.66 13.25 10.74
C GLN A 57 -1.17 13.77 9.39
N ILE A 58 -0.48 13.48 8.28
CA ILE A 58 -0.70 14.12 6.96
C ILE A 58 -2.18 14.10 6.53
N PRO A 59 -2.86 12.94 6.45
CA PRO A 59 -4.23 12.88 5.95
C PRO A 59 -5.20 13.59 6.90
N GLY A 60 -4.89 13.60 8.20
CA GLY A 60 -5.70 14.28 9.20
C GLY A 60 -5.62 15.80 9.07
N PHE A 61 -4.44 16.34 8.80
CA PHE A 61 -4.25 17.78 8.62
C PHE A 61 -4.74 18.24 7.25
N CYS A 62 -4.49 17.46 6.19
CA CYS A 62 -5.00 17.75 4.85
C CYS A 62 -6.53 17.85 4.77
N LYS A 63 -7.27 17.22 5.69
CA LYS A 63 -8.74 17.39 5.80
C LYS A 63 -9.18 18.77 6.30
N LEU A 64 -8.27 19.56 6.84
CA LEU A 64 -8.56 20.87 7.46
C LEU A 64 -8.16 22.05 6.56
N ILE A 65 -7.62 21.78 5.37
CA ILE A 65 -7.07 22.79 4.47
C ILE A 65 -7.57 22.55 3.04
N ASP A 66 -7.50 23.59 2.22
CA ASP A 66 -8.01 23.55 0.86
C ASP A 66 -7.12 22.69 -0.06
N ARG A 67 -7.74 22.12 -1.09
CA ARG A 67 -7.09 21.19 -2.03
C ARG A 67 -5.86 21.84 -2.69
N GLU A 68 -5.95 23.11 -3.05
CA GLU A 68 -4.89 23.90 -3.66
C GLU A 68 -3.67 24.01 -2.73
N VAL A 69 -3.89 24.13 -1.42
CA VAL A 69 -2.82 24.19 -0.40
C VAL A 69 -2.18 22.81 -0.23
N ILE A 70 -2.97 21.73 -0.27
CA ILE A 70 -2.41 20.36 -0.25
C ILE A 70 -1.45 20.18 -1.43
N LEU A 71 -1.88 20.53 -2.64
CA LEU A 71 -1.11 20.37 -3.87
C LEU A 71 0.16 21.24 -3.89
N SER A 72 0.03 22.51 -3.53
CA SER A 72 1.13 23.49 -3.65
C SER A 72 2.13 23.48 -2.49
N ARG A 73 1.76 22.99 -1.30
CA ARG A 73 2.59 23.07 -0.09
C ARG A 73 2.90 21.70 0.50
N VAL A 74 1.88 20.91 0.80
CA VAL A 74 2.05 19.63 1.51
C VAL A 74 2.62 18.56 0.59
N LEU A 75 2.14 18.49 -0.65
CA LEU A 75 2.52 17.43 -1.58
C LEU A 75 4.00 17.49 -2.00
N ILE A 76 4.58 18.68 -2.02
CA ILE A 76 6.04 18.87 -2.20
C ILE A 76 6.78 18.15 -1.08
N CYS A 77 6.40 18.40 0.18
CA CYS A 77 7.00 17.76 1.35
C CYS A 77 6.80 16.24 1.32
N VAL A 78 5.61 15.77 0.93
CA VAL A 78 5.32 14.32 0.80
C VAL A 78 6.27 13.64 -0.18
N ARG A 79 6.56 14.27 -1.33
CA ARG A 79 7.49 13.73 -2.33
C ARG A 79 8.92 13.69 -1.80
N GLU A 80 9.36 14.75 -1.10
CA GLU A 80 10.67 14.79 -0.44
C GLU A 80 10.79 13.66 0.60
N LEU A 81 9.79 13.49 1.47
CA LEU A 81 9.75 12.46 2.51
C LEU A 81 9.77 11.03 1.95
N ALA A 82 9.26 10.82 0.74
CA ALA A 82 9.28 9.52 0.07
C ALA A 82 10.66 9.13 -0.48
N LEU A 83 11.58 10.10 -0.59
CA LEU A 83 12.96 9.92 -1.06
C LEU A 83 13.98 9.95 0.09
N GLU A 84 13.53 10.18 1.32
CA GLU A 84 14.38 10.23 2.50
C GLU A 84 15.12 8.92 2.75
N SER A 85 16.35 9.01 3.27
CA SER A 85 17.19 7.84 3.57
C SER A 85 16.61 6.96 4.68
N SER A 86 15.90 7.54 5.64
CA SER A 86 15.31 6.82 6.77
C SER A 86 14.16 5.91 6.33
N GLN A 87 14.38 4.59 6.37
CA GLN A 87 13.35 3.59 6.09
C GLN A 87 12.14 3.69 7.03
N TYR A 88 12.34 4.14 8.28
CA TYR A 88 11.27 4.28 9.26
C TYR A 88 10.34 5.44 8.90
N LEU A 89 10.90 6.54 8.39
CA LEU A 89 10.15 7.68 7.91
C LEU A 89 9.34 7.32 6.65
N ARG A 90 9.97 6.66 5.67
CA ARG A 90 9.27 6.17 4.46
C ARG A 90 8.18 5.15 4.82
N ALA A 91 8.43 4.28 5.81
CA ALA A 91 7.43 3.35 6.32
C ALA A 91 6.26 4.09 6.99
N ALA A 92 6.52 5.12 7.81
CA ALA A 92 5.45 5.94 8.38
C ALA A 92 4.64 6.66 7.29
N LEU A 93 5.31 7.29 6.32
CA LEU A 93 4.66 7.97 5.20
C LEU A 93 3.77 7.01 4.38
N SER A 94 4.28 5.83 4.04
CA SER A 94 3.51 4.84 3.26
C SER A 94 2.24 4.36 3.97
N THR A 95 2.19 4.41 5.31
CA THR A 95 0.92 4.15 6.02
C THR A 95 -0.12 5.25 5.80
N GLN A 96 0.28 6.47 5.46
CA GLN A 96 -0.62 7.63 5.43
C GLN A 96 -0.93 8.13 4.02
N VAL A 97 0.03 8.03 3.09
CA VAL A 97 -0.02 8.70 1.79
C VAL A 97 -1.23 8.33 0.93
N THR A 98 -1.74 7.09 1.02
CA THR A 98 -2.94 6.67 0.29
C THR A 98 -4.20 7.42 0.74
N GLY A 99 -4.21 7.96 1.96
CA GLY A 99 -5.28 8.80 2.49
C GLY A 99 -5.41 10.18 1.83
N LEU A 100 -4.43 10.60 1.02
CA LEU A 100 -4.50 11.83 0.24
C LEU A 100 -5.36 11.69 -1.03
N ALA A 101 -5.44 10.48 -1.60
CA ALA A 101 -6.18 10.23 -2.84
C ALA A 101 -7.64 10.73 -2.78
N PRO A 102 -8.46 10.38 -1.77
CA PRO A 102 -9.84 10.87 -1.71
C PRO A 102 -9.95 12.38 -1.45
N LEU A 103 -8.92 13.03 -0.88
CA LEU A 103 -8.92 14.47 -0.63
C LEU A 103 -8.59 15.28 -1.89
N LEU A 104 -7.77 14.70 -2.77
CA LEU A 104 -7.38 15.33 -4.04
C LEU A 104 -8.36 15.00 -5.18
N GLY A 105 -9.17 13.95 -5.06
CA GLY A 105 -10.03 13.49 -6.14
C GLY A 105 -9.27 12.73 -7.24
N LYS A 106 -10.01 12.20 -8.21
CA LYS A 106 -9.49 11.24 -9.20
C LYS A 106 -8.38 11.82 -10.06
N GLU A 107 -8.59 12.99 -10.66
CA GLU A 107 -7.68 13.59 -11.63
C GLU A 107 -6.32 13.91 -10.99
N ALA A 108 -6.33 14.63 -9.86
CA ALA A 108 -5.09 14.99 -9.16
C ALA A 108 -4.41 13.79 -8.49
N ALA A 109 -5.17 12.77 -8.07
CA ALA A 109 -4.56 11.52 -7.57
C ALA A 109 -3.81 10.79 -8.69
N ILE A 110 -4.38 10.71 -9.90
CA ILE A 110 -3.70 10.13 -11.06
C ILE A 110 -2.46 10.95 -11.43
N GLU A 111 -2.59 12.27 -11.52
CA GLU A 111 -1.50 13.15 -11.95
C GLU A 111 -0.33 13.16 -10.96
N HIS A 112 -0.61 13.18 -9.66
CA HIS A 112 0.42 13.48 -8.67
C HIS A 112 0.75 12.33 -7.70
N LEU A 113 -0.18 11.41 -7.42
CA LEU A 113 0.04 10.36 -6.43
C LEU A 113 0.42 9.02 -7.07
N LEU A 114 0.07 8.79 -8.33
CA LEU A 114 0.32 7.51 -8.99
C LEU A 114 1.82 7.18 -9.08
N SER A 115 2.65 8.14 -9.52
CA SER A 115 4.11 7.98 -9.55
C SER A 115 4.71 7.77 -8.16
N LEU A 116 4.17 8.46 -7.17
CA LEU A 116 4.57 8.32 -5.77
C LEU A 116 4.23 6.93 -5.21
N PHE A 117 3.04 6.39 -5.48
CA PHE A 117 2.67 5.04 -5.06
C PHE A 117 3.54 3.98 -5.74
N LEU A 118 3.84 4.13 -7.04
CA LEU A 118 4.74 3.23 -7.76
C LEU A 118 6.15 3.25 -7.16
N GLN A 119 6.68 4.43 -6.85
CA GLN A 119 7.97 4.56 -6.18
C GLN A 119 7.98 3.80 -4.84
N LEU A 120 6.96 3.97 -4.01
CA LEU A 120 6.88 3.32 -2.70
C LEU A 120 6.62 1.80 -2.79
N LEU A 121 5.97 1.31 -3.84
CA LEU A 121 5.85 -0.12 -4.12
C LEU A 121 7.19 -0.75 -4.55
N LYS A 122 8.09 0.05 -5.12
CA LYS A 122 9.46 -0.35 -5.51
C LYS A 122 10.50 -0.08 -4.41
N ASP A 123 10.08 0.37 -3.24
CA ASP A 123 10.99 0.73 -2.15
C ASP A 123 11.85 -0.47 -1.73
N GLU A 124 13.12 -0.25 -1.40
CA GLU A 124 14.02 -1.31 -0.93
C GLU A 124 13.53 -1.96 0.36
N PHE A 125 12.83 -1.21 1.21
CA PHE A 125 12.36 -1.68 2.50
C PHE A 125 10.95 -2.29 2.43
N ALA A 126 10.85 -3.56 2.81
CA ALA A 126 9.64 -4.35 2.65
C ALA A 126 8.41 -3.81 3.39
N ASN A 127 8.59 -3.14 4.53
CA ASN A 127 7.44 -2.57 5.24
C ASN A 127 6.80 -1.42 4.45
N VAL A 128 7.60 -0.65 3.68
CA VAL A 128 7.06 0.41 2.80
C VAL A 128 6.19 -0.22 1.72
N ARG A 129 6.73 -1.22 1.01
CA ARG A 129 5.99 -1.97 -0.02
C ARG A 129 4.72 -2.61 0.53
N LEU A 130 4.82 -3.26 1.70
CA LEU A 130 3.71 -3.90 2.41
C LEU A 130 2.59 -2.90 2.74
N ASN A 131 2.96 -1.70 3.22
CA ASN A 131 1.99 -0.69 3.59
C ASN A 131 1.17 -0.20 2.37
N ILE A 132 1.82 -0.03 1.22
CA ILE A 132 1.12 0.40 0.00
C ILE A 132 0.25 -0.72 -0.56
N ILE A 133 0.79 -1.93 -0.76
CA ILE A 133 0.02 -3.07 -1.32
C ILE A 133 -1.21 -3.38 -0.46
N SER A 134 -1.08 -3.29 0.87
CA SER A 134 -2.20 -3.55 1.81
C SER A 134 -3.30 -2.50 1.75
N LYS A 135 -3.04 -1.33 1.16
CA LYS A 135 -4.00 -0.21 1.06
C LYS A 135 -4.40 0.12 -0.37
N LEU A 136 -4.01 -0.68 -1.36
CA LEU A 136 -4.40 -0.45 -2.77
C LEU A 136 -5.92 -0.42 -2.99
N GLU A 137 -6.69 -1.14 -2.17
CA GLU A 137 -8.16 -1.07 -2.24
C GLU A 137 -8.70 0.36 -1.99
N GLN A 138 -8.02 1.16 -1.16
CA GLN A 138 -8.39 2.57 -0.94
C GLN A 138 -8.08 3.42 -2.17
N VAL A 139 -6.94 3.16 -2.81
CA VAL A 139 -6.54 3.84 -4.04
C VAL A 139 -7.50 3.50 -5.18
N LYS A 140 -7.86 2.21 -5.32
CA LYS A 140 -8.84 1.71 -6.29
C LYS A 140 -10.16 2.48 -6.24
N LYS A 141 -10.67 2.77 -5.04
CA LYS A 141 -11.93 3.51 -4.85
C LYS A 141 -11.91 4.92 -5.45
N VAL A 142 -10.73 5.50 -5.65
CA VAL A 142 -10.56 6.85 -6.17
C VAL A 142 -10.21 6.83 -7.66
N ILE A 143 -9.17 6.08 -8.05
CA ILE A 143 -8.66 6.10 -9.43
C ILE A 143 -9.35 5.09 -10.36
N GLY A 144 -10.05 4.11 -9.79
CA GLY A 144 -10.68 3.01 -10.51
C GLY A 144 -9.75 1.81 -10.71
N ILE A 145 -10.34 0.63 -10.90
CA ILE A 145 -9.60 -0.63 -11.08
C ILE A 145 -8.87 -0.69 -12.43
N GLU A 146 -9.41 -0.05 -13.48
CA GLU A 146 -8.78 0.01 -14.81
C GLU A 146 -7.41 0.70 -14.74
N MET A 147 -7.38 1.95 -14.27
CA MET A 147 -6.15 2.72 -14.13
C MET A 147 -5.17 2.04 -13.17
N LEU A 148 -5.67 1.49 -12.07
CA LEU A 148 -4.83 0.76 -11.13
C LEU A 148 -4.19 -0.47 -11.78
N SER A 149 -4.97 -1.27 -12.51
CA SER A 149 -4.45 -2.48 -13.17
C SER A 149 -3.46 -2.11 -14.27
N GLN A 150 -3.72 -1.07 -15.07
CA GLN A 150 -2.78 -0.65 -16.12
C GLN A 150 -1.46 -0.13 -15.54
N ALA A 151 -1.52 0.67 -14.47
CA ALA A 151 -0.35 1.33 -13.93
C ALA A 151 0.51 0.47 -13.00
N PHE A 152 -0.11 -0.43 -12.22
CA PHE A 152 0.57 -1.13 -11.12
C PHE A 152 0.78 -2.62 -11.36
N LEU A 153 0.23 -3.19 -12.44
CA LEU A 153 0.29 -4.63 -12.65
C LEU A 153 1.71 -5.18 -12.70
N PRO A 154 2.69 -4.59 -13.41
CA PRO A 154 4.07 -5.10 -13.39
C PRO A 154 4.64 -5.18 -11.97
N GLU A 155 4.43 -4.13 -11.18
CA GLU A 155 4.90 -4.02 -9.80
C GLU A 155 4.19 -5.01 -8.88
N ILE A 156 2.87 -5.13 -8.97
CA ILE A 156 2.10 -6.11 -8.20
C ILE A 156 2.60 -7.52 -8.53
N MET A 157 2.96 -7.78 -9.78
CA MET A 157 3.49 -9.08 -10.16
C MET A 157 4.84 -9.38 -9.55
N GLU A 158 5.75 -8.41 -9.55
CA GLU A 158 7.04 -8.53 -8.89
C GLU A 158 6.89 -8.75 -7.36
N LEU A 159 5.96 -8.03 -6.72
CA LEU A 159 5.69 -8.17 -5.28
C LEU A 159 5.10 -9.53 -4.88
N SER A 160 4.57 -10.31 -5.84
CA SER A 160 4.06 -11.65 -5.57
C SER A 160 5.19 -12.66 -5.32
N GLU A 161 6.42 -12.31 -5.69
CA GLU A 161 7.65 -13.09 -5.54
C GLU A 161 8.62 -12.43 -4.53
N ASP A 162 8.16 -11.44 -3.78
CA ASP A 162 8.96 -10.68 -2.81
C ASP A 162 9.68 -11.58 -1.79
N LYS A 163 10.93 -11.24 -1.44
CA LYS A 163 11.72 -11.97 -0.43
C LYS A 163 11.00 -12.06 0.92
N LYS A 164 10.26 -11.02 1.32
CA LYS A 164 9.51 -11.00 2.58
C LYS A 164 8.11 -11.55 2.36
N TRP A 165 7.85 -12.70 3.00
CA TRP A 165 6.59 -13.42 2.85
C TRP A 165 5.35 -12.56 3.16
N ARG A 166 5.40 -11.64 4.12
CA ARG A 166 4.24 -10.75 4.40
C ARG A 166 3.84 -9.89 3.20
N VAL A 167 4.81 -9.43 2.42
CA VAL A 167 4.55 -8.70 1.16
C VAL A 167 3.88 -9.64 0.17
N ARG A 168 4.46 -10.83 -0.09
CA ARG A 168 3.84 -11.85 -0.95
C ARG A 168 2.41 -12.16 -0.54
N GLN A 169 2.17 -12.35 0.75
CA GLN A 169 0.86 -12.69 1.29
C GLN A 169 -0.17 -11.58 1.01
N ALA A 170 0.21 -10.31 1.22
CA ALA A 170 -0.66 -9.18 0.92
C ALA A 170 -0.96 -9.08 -0.58
N THR A 171 0.05 -9.31 -1.42
CA THR A 171 -0.08 -9.34 -2.88
C THR A 171 -1.03 -10.43 -3.34
N ILE A 172 -0.86 -11.68 -2.87
CA ILE A 172 -1.71 -12.84 -3.23
C ILE A 172 -3.18 -12.57 -2.91
N LYS A 173 -3.46 -11.87 -1.81
CA LYS A 173 -4.83 -11.50 -1.44
C LYS A 173 -5.47 -10.50 -2.42
N TYR A 174 -4.67 -9.73 -3.16
CA TYR A 174 -5.12 -8.73 -4.12
C TYR A 174 -5.34 -9.30 -5.54
N ILE A 175 -4.67 -10.41 -5.88
CA ILE A 175 -4.73 -11.04 -7.22
C ILE A 175 -6.16 -11.33 -7.73
N PRO A 176 -7.13 -11.85 -6.93
CA PRO A 176 -8.46 -12.17 -7.46
C PRO A 176 -9.21 -10.93 -7.96
N LEU A 177 -8.95 -9.78 -7.33
CA LEU A 177 -9.54 -8.52 -7.76
C LEU A 177 -8.99 -8.08 -9.13
N LEU A 178 -7.67 -8.20 -9.33
CA LEU A 178 -7.06 -7.94 -10.64
C LEU A 178 -7.54 -8.93 -11.70
N ALA A 179 -7.66 -10.20 -11.33
CA ALA A 179 -8.15 -11.27 -12.22
C ALA A 179 -9.55 -10.97 -12.76
N THR A 180 -10.43 -10.37 -11.94
CA THR A 180 -11.76 -9.91 -12.36
C THR A 180 -11.67 -8.86 -13.47
N GLN A 181 -10.70 -7.96 -13.39
CA GLN A 181 -10.53 -6.88 -14.36
C GLN A 181 -9.82 -7.32 -15.64
N LEU A 182 -8.81 -8.18 -15.51
CA LEU A 182 -7.92 -8.58 -16.61
C LEU A 182 -8.49 -9.74 -17.43
N GLY A 183 -9.44 -10.48 -16.87
CA GLY A 183 -10.07 -11.62 -17.51
C GLY A 183 -9.20 -12.88 -17.50
N VAL A 184 -9.84 -13.99 -17.87
CA VAL A 184 -9.25 -15.34 -17.76
C VAL A 184 -8.05 -15.54 -18.69
N SER A 185 -8.09 -14.99 -19.91
CA SER A 185 -7.03 -15.15 -20.90
C SER A 185 -5.72 -14.51 -20.47
N PHE A 186 -5.79 -13.32 -19.84
CA PHE A 186 -4.62 -12.68 -19.26
C PHE A 186 -4.05 -13.49 -18.11
N PHE A 187 -4.92 -14.03 -17.26
CA PHE A 187 -4.53 -14.82 -16.10
C PHE A 187 -3.86 -16.14 -16.51
N ASP A 188 -4.41 -16.89 -17.47
CA ASP A 188 -3.88 -18.19 -17.88
C ASP A 188 -2.48 -18.06 -18.51
N ASN A 189 -2.24 -16.99 -19.27
CA ASN A 189 -0.97 -16.76 -19.95
C ASN A 189 0.20 -16.41 -19.01
N GLN A 190 -0.06 -15.82 -17.83
CA GLN A 190 1.00 -15.26 -16.98
C GLN A 190 0.94 -15.66 -15.49
N GLN A 191 -0.23 -16.09 -14.99
CA GLN A 191 -0.50 -16.18 -13.54
C GLN A 191 -0.73 -17.59 -13.03
N ALA A 192 -1.24 -18.48 -13.87
CA ALA A 192 -1.56 -19.85 -13.46
C ALA A 192 -0.33 -20.59 -12.90
N GLY A 193 0.87 -20.38 -13.49
CA GLY A 193 2.11 -20.97 -12.99
C GLY A 193 2.52 -20.46 -11.60
N ARG A 194 2.42 -19.14 -11.38
CA ARG A 194 2.74 -18.51 -10.09
C ARG A 194 1.80 -18.93 -8.97
N CYS A 195 0.51 -19.06 -9.27
CA CYS A 195 -0.47 -19.56 -8.28
C CYS A 195 -0.13 -20.97 -7.79
N MET A 196 0.35 -21.83 -8.68
CA MET A 196 0.83 -23.17 -8.29
C MET A 196 2.13 -23.10 -7.49
N ALA A 197 3.03 -22.17 -7.81
CA ALA A 197 4.25 -21.97 -7.03
C ALA A 197 3.93 -21.55 -5.57
N TRP A 198 2.91 -20.72 -5.34
CA TRP A 198 2.52 -20.32 -3.99
C TRP A 198 1.95 -21.47 -3.15
N LEU A 199 1.31 -22.46 -3.77
CA LEU A 199 0.87 -23.67 -3.08
C LEU A 199 2.04 -24.53 -2.57
N ASN A 200 3.25 -24.32 -3.11
CA ASN A 200 4.48 -24.97 -2.69
C ASN A 200 5.43 -24.02 -1.96
N ASP A 201 4.96 -22.85 -1.51
CA ASP A 201 5.79 -21.89 -0.80
C ASP A 201 6.29 -22.48 0.53
N ALA A 202 7.55 -22.19 0.89
CA ALA A 202 8.15 -22.65 2.13
C ALA A 202 7.36 -22.21 3.38
N VAL A 203 6.69 -21.05 3.31
CA VAL A 203 5.91 -20.48 4.41
C VAL A 203 4.46 -20.96 4.35
N TYR A 204 4.01 -21.64 5.41
CA TYR A 204 2.62 -22.15 5.51
C TYR A 204 1.56 -21.08 5.26
N SER A 205 1.69 -19.88 5.86
CA SER A 205 0.72 -18.79 5.69
C SER A 205 0.58 -18.30 4.24
N ILE A 206 1.60 -18.51 3.41
CA ILE A 206 1.51 -18.26 1.96
C ILE A 206 0.69 -19.36 1.30
N ARG A 207 0.99 -20.63 1.59
CA ARG A 207 0.24 -21.77 1.06
C ARG A 207 -1.25 -21.66 1.40
N GLU A 208 -1.59 -21.33 2.64
CA GLU A 208 -2.97 -21.07 3.07
C GLU A 208 -3.62 -19.89 2.35
N SER A 209 -2.87 -18.80 2.12
CA SER A 209 -3.41 -17.68 1.34
C SER A 209 -3.60 -18.05 -0.14
N ALA A 210 -2.77 -18.94 -0.67
CA ALA A 210 -2.88 -19.46 -2.02
C ALA A 210 -4.11 -20.35 -2.21
N THR A 211 -4.46 -21.21 -1.24
CA THR A 211 -5.70 -22.01 -1.31
C THR A 211 -6.94 -21.11 -1.32
N ILE A 212 -6.99 -20.11 -0.44
CA ILE A 212 -8.06 -19.10 -0.41
C ILE A 212 -8.11 -18.32 -1.73
N ASN A 213 -6.94 -17.98 -2.28
CA ASN A 213 -6.84 -17.29 -3.57
C ASN A 213 -7.43 -18.13 -4.72
N LEU A 214 -7.10 -19.43 -4.80
CA LEU A 214 -7.67 -20.34 -5.81
C LEU A 214 -9.19 -20.45 -5.71
N ARG A 215 -9.73 -20.51 -4.49
CA ARG A 215 -11.19 -20.48 -4.30
C ARG A 215 -11.81 -19.22 -4.89
N LYS A 216 -11.25 -18.05 -4.56
CA LYS A 216 -11.73 -16.77 -5.09
C LYS A 216 -11.58 -16.67 -6.61
N LEU A 217 -10.50 -17.19 -7.18
CA LEU A 217 -10.34 -17.24 -8.63
C LEU A 217 -11.37 -18.15 -9.28
N THR A 218 -11.75 -19.24 -8.62
CA THR A 218 -12.84 -20.13 -9.06
C THR A 218 -14.20 -19.42 -8.99
N GLU A 219 -14.42 -18.58 -7.98
CA GLU A 219 -15.62 -17.71 -7.90
C GLU A 219 -15.67 -16.71 -9.08
N VAL A 220 -14.51 -16.21 -9.53
CA VAL A 220 -14.39 -15.24 -10.63
C VAL A 220 -14.51 -15.89 -12.02
N PHE A 221 -13.79 -17.00 -12.26
CA PHE A 221 -13.69 -17.64 -13.58
C PHE A 221 -14.60 -18.86 -13.76
N GLY A 222 -15.25 -19.31 -12.68
CA GLY A 222 -16.18 -20.42 -12.68
C GLY A 222 -15.55 -21.80 -12.48
N VAL A 223 -16.41 -22.74 -12.09
CA VAL A 223 -16.02 -24.12 -11.76
C VAL A 223 -15.43 -24.87 -12.96
N SER A 224 -15.94 -24.61 -14.18
CA SER A 224 -15.42 -25.26 -15.40
C SER A 224 -13.95 -24.91 -15.65
N TRP A 225 -13.59 -23.64 -15.47
CA TRP A 225 -12.19 -23.20 -15.56
C TRP A 225 -11.33 -23.87 -14.48
N ALA A 226 -11.80 -23.90 -13.24
CA ALA A 226 -11.05 -24.51 -12.14
C ALA A 226 -10.81 -26.02 -12.37
N LYS A 227 -11.81 -26.75 -12.86
CA LYS A 227 -11.69 -28.18 -13.22
C LYS A 227 -10.67 -28.40 -14.35
N ALA A 228 -10.61 -27.52 -15.33
CA ALA A 228 -9.71 -27.66 -16.48
C ALA A 228 -8.26 -27.24 -16.14
N THR A 229 -8.09 -26.13 -15.43
CA THR A 229 -6.79 -25.45 -15.29
C THR A 229 -6.11 -25.68 -13.94
N ILE A 230 -6.88 -25.75 -12.85
CA ILE A 230 -6.38 -25.76 -11.47
C ILE A 230 -6.36 -27.18 -10.90
N LEU A 231 -7.49 -27.88 -10.94
CA LEU A 231 -7.67 -29.18 -10.30
C LEU A 231 -6.62 -30.23 -10.73
N PRO A 232 -6.25 -30.38 -12.02
CA PRO A 232 -5.24 -31.36 -12.41
C PRO A 232 -3.87 -31.08 -11.77
N LYS A 233 -3.50 -29.80 -11.60
CA LYS A 233 -2.23 -29.38 -11.01
C LYS A 233 -2.22 -29.60 -9.50
N VAL A 234 -3.32 -29.26 -8.83
CA VAL A 234 -3.49 -29.48 -7.39
C VAL A 234 -3.46 -30.98 -7.06
N LEU A 235 -4.18 -31.82 -7.83
CA LEU A 235 -4.17 -33.27 -7.63
C LEU A 235 -2.79 -33.90 -7.86
N ALA A 236 -1.98 -33.37 -8.79
CA ALA A 236 -0.62 -33.85 -9.00
C ALA A 236 0.26 -33.68 -7.75
N MET A 237 0.02 -32.64 -6.94
CA MET A 237 0.73 -32.40 -5.68
C MET A 237 0.44 -33.43 -4.59
N ALA A 238 -0.63 -34.23 -4.71
CA ALA A 238 -0.91 -35.33 -3.77
C ALA A 238 0.22 -36.39 -3.76
N LYS A 239 1.03 -36.45 -4.82
CA LYS A 239 2.17 -37.36 -4.96
C LYS A 239 3.52 -36.71 -4.62
N ASP A 240 3.53 -35.45 -4.17
CA ASP A 240 4.77 -34.75 -3.79
C ASP A 240 5.49 -35.52 -2.67
N THR A 241 6.81 -35.52 -2.66
CA THR A 241 7.62 -36.20 -1.62
C THR A 241 7.52 -35.49 -0.27
N ASN A 242 7.31 -34.17 -0.26
CA ASN A 242 7.11 -33.37 0.92
C ASN A 242 5.66 -33.46 1.43
N TYR A 243 5.49 -33.96 2.65
CA TYR A 243 4.17 -34.12 3.26
C TYR A 243 3.42 -32.79 3.45
N LEU A 244 4.13 -31.67 3.63
CA LEU A 244 3.50 -30.36 3.77
C LEU A 244 2.80 -29.90 2.48
N HIS A 245 3.35 -30.27 1.32
CA HIS A 245 2.74 -29.97 0.02
C HIS A 245 1.51 -30.87 -0.21
N ARG A 246 1.62 -32.16 0.15
CA ARG A 246 0.47 -33.08 0.13
C ARG A 246 -0.68 -32.61 1.04
N MET A 247 -0.37 -32.11 2.24
CA MET A 247 -1.37 -31.51 3.13
C MET A 247 -2.00 -30.27 2.50
N THR A 248 -1.21 -29.46 1.78
CA THR A 248 -1.73 -28.27 1.07
C THR A 248 -2.70 -28.67 -0.05
N THR A 249 -2.47 -29.80 -0.73
CA THR A 249 -3.44 -30.37 -1.70
C THR A 249 -4.79 -30.62 -1.05
N ILE A 250 -4.82 -31.21 0.14
CA ILE A 250 -6.07 -31.50 0.86
C ILE A 250 -6.81 -30.22 1.20
N PHE A 251 -6.10 -29.15 1.58
CA PHE A 251 -6.71 -27.85 1.86
C PHE A 251 -7.15 -27.07 0.61
N ALA A 252 -6.67 -27.45 -0.57
CA ALA A 252 -6.95 -26.77 -1.83
C ALA A 252 -8.16 -27.34 -2.59
N ILE A 253 -8.58 -28.57 -2.27
CA ILE A 253 -9.72 -29.29 -2.86
C ILE A 253 -10.96 -29.07 -2.01
#